data_AF-A0A523IX26-F1
#
_entry.id   AF-A0A523IX26-F1
#
_cell.length_a   1.000
_cell.length_b   1.000
_cell.length_c   1.000
_cell.angle_alpha   90.00
_cell.angle_beta   90.00
_cell.angle_gamma   90.00
#
_symmetry.space_group_name_H-M   'P 1'
#
loop_
_entity.id
_entity.type
_entity.pdbx_description
1 polymer ?
#
loop_
_entity_poly.entity_id
_entity_poly.type
_entity_poly.pdbx_seq_one_letter_code
_entity_poly.pdbx_strand_id
1 'polypeptide(L)'
;MGSAAIPAIVLATGEKGAYRFLEFFAADIRNRNTRMAYYRAACTFFEWCRRQRVANLADIGTHQVAAYIEQLGKVRSKPTV
;
A
#
# COMPACT_ATOMS: atom_id res chain seq x y z
N MET A 1 3.77 -17.97 -5.20
CA MET A 1 4.62 -17.40 -4.14
C MET A 1 5.01 -16.00 -4.58
N GLY A 2 4.32 -14.95 -4.11
CA GLY A 2 4.65 -13.58 -4.52
C GLY A 2 5.84 -13.08 -3.70
N SER A 3 6.97 -12.81 -4.34
CA SER A 3 8.04 -12.06 -3.68
C SER A 3 7.45 -10.75 -3.17
N ALA A 4 7.63 -10.46 -1.90
CA ALA A 4 7.26 -9.18 -1.31
C ALA A 4 8.11 -8.08 -1.95
N ALA A 5 7.68 -7.60 -3.12
CA ALA A 5 8.35 -6.54 -3.85
C ALA A 5 7.98 -5.19 -3.21
N ILE A 6 8.99 -4.37 -2.94
CA ILE A 6 8.79 -2.97 -2.55
C ILE A 6 8.14 -2.28 -3.75
N PRO A 7 7.01 -1.56 -3.58
CA PRO A 7 6.35 -0.86 -4.67
C PRO A 7 7.26 0.14 -5.38
N ALA A 8 7.15 0.27 -6.70
CA ALA A 8 8.04 1.14 -7.49
C ALA A 8 8.04 2.61 -7.04
N ILE A 9 6.87 3.14 -6.66
CA ILE A 9 6.73 4.50 -6.10
C ILE A 9 7.49 4.69 -4.78
N VAL A 10 7.64 3.62 -3.99
CA VAL A 10 8.45 3.62 -2.77
C VAL A 10 9.94 3.51 -3.13
N LEU A 11 10.31 2.64 -4.09
CA LEU A 11 11.70 2.56 -4.56
C LEU A 11 12.20 3.89 -5.14
N ALA A 12 11.33 4.65 -5.81
CA ALA A 12 11.65 5.98 -6.36
C ALA A 12 12.04 7.01 -5.27
N THR A 13 11.74 6.75 -4.00
CA THR A 13 12.16 7.61 -2.87
C THR A 13 13.62 7.36 -2.43
N GLY A 14 14.31 6.42 -3.07
CA GLY A 14 15.68 6.01 -2.75
C GLY A 14 15.76 5.00 -1.61
N GLU A 15 16.98 4.54 -1.32
CA GLU A 15 17.25 3.47 -0.36
C GLU A 15 16.67 3.75 1.03
N LYS A 16 16.78 4.99 1.50
CA LYS A 16 16.27 5.39 2.82
C LYS A 16 14.74 5.22 2.91
N GLY A 17 13.99 5.60 1.87
CA GLY A 17 12.54 5.47 1.90
C GLY A 17 12.08 4.02 1.69
N ALA A 18 12.77 3.25 0.86
CA ALA A 18 12.57 1.81 0.74
C ALA A 18 12.82 1.08 2.07
N TYR A 19 13.90 1.43 2.77
CA TYR A 19 14.21 0.92 4.10
C TYR A 19 13.12 1.28 5.11
N ARG A 20 12.69 2.56 5.16
CA ARG A 20 11.64 3.01 6.08
C ARG A 20 10.31 2.30 5.86
N PHE A 21 9.97 2.02 4.60
CA PHE A 21 8.78 1.25 4.26
C PHE A 21 8.85 -0.16 4.85
N LEU A 22 9.96 -0.88 4.68
CA LEU A 22 10.13 -2.22 5.25
C LEU A 22 10.22 -2.19 6.78
N GLU A 23 10.94 -1.21 7.34
CA GLU A 23 11.13 -1.02 8.78
C GLU A 23 9.79 -0.86 9.49
N PHE A 24 8.88 -0.04 8.97
CA PHE A 24 7.53 0.13 9.53
C PHE A 24 6.80 -1.22 9.70
N PHE A 25 6.82 -2.07 8.67
CA PHE A 25 6.16 -3.37 8.78
C PHE A 25 6.94 -4.33 9.70
N ALA A 26 8.26 -4.38 9.59
CA ALA A 26 9.08 -5.36 10.29
C ALA A 26 9.23 -5.06 11.79
N ALA A 27 9.41 -3.78 12.15
CA ALA A 27 9.72 -3.33 13.50
C ALA A 27 8.46 -2.90 14.29
N ASP A 28 7.52 -2.17 13.68
CA ASP A 28 6.42 -1.56 14.44
C ASP A 28 5.22 -2.50 14.60
N ILE A 29 5.03 -3.46 13.68
CA ILE A 29 3.88 -4.38 13.69
C ILE A 29 4.27 -5.77 14.20
N ARG A 30 4.13 -5.98 15.51
CA ARG A 30 4.46 -7.25 16.19
C ARG A 30 3.59 -8.43 15.75
N ASN A 31 2.29 -8.22 15.52
CA ASN A 31 1.40 -9.29 15.13
C ASN A 31 1.64 -9.68 13.66
N ARG A 32 2.14 -10.91 13.43
CA ARG A 32 2.46 -11.42 12.09
C ARG A 32 1.28 -11.35 11.13
N ASN A 33 0.07 -11.63 11.58
CA ASN A 33 -1.12 -11.63 10.73
C ASN A 33 -1.48 -10.20 10.31
N THR A 34 -1.51 -9.27 11.27
CA THR A 34 -1.74 -7.84 11.00
C THR A 34 -0.67 -7.28 10.06
N ARG A 35 0.60 -7.62 10.30
CA ARG A 35 1.73 -7.21 9.46
C ARG A 35 1.55 -7.65 8.01
N MET A 36 1.25 -8.93 7.78
CA MET A 36 1.06 -9.46 6.42
C MET A 36 -0.19 -8.88 5.75
N ALA A 37 -1.27 -8.68 6.50
CA ALA A 37 -2.49 -8.07 5.97
C ALA A 37 -2.25 -6.62 5.52
N TYR A 38 -1.61 -5.81 6.36
CA TYR A 38 -1.35 -4.40 6.06
C TYR A 38 -0.30 -4.24 4.97
N TYR A 39 0.76 -5.07 4.96
CA TYR A 39 1.75 -5.08 3.88
C TYR A 39 1.08 -5.33 2.52
N ARG A 40 0.23 -6.36 2.44
CA ARG A 40 -0.52 -6.68 1.22
C ARG A 40 -1.46 -5.55 0.82
N ALA A 41 -2.14 -4.94 1.77
CA ALA A 41 -3.04 -3.81 1.51
C ALA A 41 -2.28 -2.60 0.96
N ALA A 42 -1.13 -2.25 1.54
CA ALA A 42 -0.27 -1.18 1.07
C ALA A 42 0.27 -1.46 -0.35
N CYS A 43 0.78 -2.66 -0.61
CA CYS A 43 1.22 -3.04 -1.96
C CYS A 43 0.07 -2.95 -2.99
N THR A 44 -1.13 -3.41 -2.63
CA THR A 44 -2.31 -3.35 -3.50
C THR A 44 -2.70 -1.89 -3.80
N PHE A 45 -2.64 -1.03 -2.78
CA PHE A 45 -2.89 0.40 -2.94
C PHE A 45 -1.87 1.05 -3.88
N PHE A 46 -0.57 0.80 -3.70
CA PHE A 46 0.44 1.39 -4.58
C PHE A 46 0.38 0.87 -6.01
N GLU A 47 -0.03 -0.39 -6.22
CA GLU A 47 -0.32 -0.92 -7.55
C GLU A 47 -1.54 -0.24 -8.17
N TRP A 48 -2.56 0.09 -7.38
CA TRP A 48 -3.68 0.91 -7.83
C TRP A 48 -3.23 2.33 -8.19
N CYS A 49 -2.40 2.99 -7.38
CA CYS A 49 -1.81 4.29 -7.69
C CYS A 49 -1.07 4.28 -9.04
N ARG A 50 -0.26 3.24 -9.28
CA ARG A 50 0.44 3.04 -10.56
C ARG A 50 -0.53 3.01 -11.74
N ARG A 51 -1.66 2.29 -11.61
CA ARG A 51 -2.72 2.24 -12.65
C ARG A 51 -3.42 3.58 -12.86
N GLN A 52 -3.57 4.38 -11.81
CA GLN A 52 -4.10 5.75 -11.88
C GLN A 52 -3.06 6.78 -12.33
N ARG A 53 -1.85 6.35 -12.75
CA ARG A 53 -0.74 7.20 -13.17
C ARG A 53 -0.25 8.16 -12.08
N VAL A 54 -0.46 7.81 -10.81
CA VAL A 54 0.15 8.51 -9.67
C VAL A 54 1.59 8.00 -9.54
N ALA A 55 2.54 8.86 -9.90
CA ALA A 55 3.95 8.48 -10.05
C ALA A 55 4.81 8.82 -8.82
N ASN A 56 4.46 9.87 -8.07
CA ASN A 56 5.24 10.30 -6.91
C ASN A 56 4.46 10.13 -5.61
N LEU A 57 5.18 9.77 -4.53
CA LEU A 57 4.58 9.63 -3.21
C LEU A 57 3.95 10.94 -2.71
N ALA A 58 4.54 12.09 -3.08
CA ALA A 58 4.02 13.42 -2.74
C ALA A 58 2.67 13.75 -3.40
N ASP A 59 2.32 13.06 -4.49
CA ASP A 59 1.04 13.26 -5.20
C ASP A 59 -0.11 12.47 -4.55
N ILE A 60 0.19 11.63 -3.55
CA ILE A 60 -0.82 10.87 -2.81
C ILE A 60 -1.42 11.77 -1.73
N GLY A 61 -2.62 12.27 -1.99
CA GLY A 61 -3.43 13.00 -1.04
C GLY A 61 -4.72 12.28 -0.65
N THR A 62 -5.53 12.96 0.15
CA THR A 62 -6.84 12.48 0.61
C THR A 62 -7.75 12.06 -0.54
N HIS A 63 -7.69 12.75 -1.68
CA HIS A 63 -8.49 12.46 -2.86
C HIS A 63 -8.20 11.06 -3.45
N GLN A 64 -6.92 10.71 -3.63
CA GLN A 64 -6.50 9.40 -4.15
C GLN A 64 -6.91 8.27 -3.20
N VAL A 65 -6.78 8.49 -1.89
CA VAL A 65 -7.18 7.51 -0.88
C VAL A 65 -8.70 7.30 -0.89
N ALA A 66 -9.49 8.38 -0.95
CA ALA A 66 -10.95 8.29 -1.02
C ALA A 66 -11.42 7.53 -2.27
N ALA A 67 -10.86 7.85 -3.44
CA ALA A 67 -11.17 7.17 -4.69
C ALA A 67 -10.82 5.67 -4.63
N TYR A 68 -9.70 5.30 -4.01
CA TYR A 68 -9.33 3.90 -3.81
C TYR A 68 -10.32 3.17 -2.90
N ILE A 69 -10.71 3.78 -1.76
CA ILE A 69 -11.68 3.19 -0.83
C ILE A 69 -13.05 3.02 -1.50
N GLU A 70 -13.52 4.02 -2.26
CA GLU A 70 -14.77 3.93 -3.00
C GLU A 70 -14.73 2.77 -4.01
N GLN A 71 -13.63 2.64 -4.76
CA GLN A 71 -13.47 1.52 -5.68
C GLN A 71 -13.41 0.16 -4.96
N LEU A 72 -12.73 0.07 -3.81
CA LEU A 72 -12.74 -1.15 -3.00
C LEU A 72 -14.15 -1.51 -2.53
N GLY A 73 -14.95 -0.53 -2.12
CA GLY A 73 -16.33 -0.74 -1.70
C GLY A 73 -17.28 -1.16 -2.81
N LYS A 74 -16.95 -0.85 -4.08
CA LYS A 74 -17.68 -1.35 -5.26
C LYS A 74 -17.29 -2.78 -5.65
N VAL A 75 -16.05 -3.18 -5.38
CA VAL A 75 -15.50 -4.50 -5.78
C VAL A 75 -15.65 -5.55 -4.67
N ARG A 76 -15.71 -5.13 -3.40
CA ARG A 76 -15.94 -6.02 -2.26
C ARG A 76 -17.32 -5.74 -1.68
N SER A 77 -18.18 -6.75 -1.68
CA SER A 77 -19.41 -6.72 -0.87
C SER A 77 -19.04 -6.32 0.56
N LYS A 78 -19.86 -5.45 1.18
CA LYS A 78 -19.73 -5.12 2.61
C LYS A 78 -19.56 -6.44 3.38
N PRO A 79 -18.62 -6.55 4.33
CA PRO A 79 -18.59 -7.71 5.21
C PRO A 79 -19.97 -7.81 5.85
N THR A 80 -20.66 -8.92 5.63
CA THR A 80 -21.91 -9.21 6.31
C THR A 80 -21.59 -9.29 7.79
N VAL A 81 -22.17 -8.38 8.59
CA VAL A 81 -22.17 -8.45 10.05
C VAL A 81 -23.36 -9.31 10.47
#